data_AF-A0A2A5T4B0-F1
#
_entry.id   AF-A0A2A5T4B0-F1
#
_cell.length_a   1.000
_cell.length_b   1.000
_cell.length_c   1.000
_cell.angle_alpha   90.00
_cell.angle_beta   90.00
_cell.angle_gamma   90.00
#
_symmetry.space_group_name_H-M   'P 1'
#
loop_
_entity.id
_entity.type
_entity.pdbx_description
1 polymer ?
#
loop_
_entity_poly.entity_id
_entity_poly.type
_entity_poly.pdbx_seq_one_letter_code
_entity_poly.pdbx_strand_id
1 'polypeptide(L)'
;MKQRNKLSHRLVSEVMTIVITVHQSGYRYFKTYYIHFICSYLTNEFSELVSYTRMLKLMQGVLAPLCSYRTHRQVRPTGIALVDSSKLQVCHNLRILRHQVFKVW
;
A
#
# COMPACT_ATOMS: atom_id res chain seq x y z
N MET A 1 -26.93 -12.28 -27.73
CA MET A 1 -25.75 -11.52 -27.26
C MET A 1 -25.52 -11.87 -25.80
N LYS A 2 -24.53 -12.72 -25.48
CA LYS A 2 -24.30 -13.22 -24.12
C LYS A 2 -23.67 -12.07 -23.31
N GLN A 3 -24.46 -11.41 -22.46
CA GLN A 3 -23.98 -10.34 -21.59
C GLN A 3 -23.03 -10.99 -20.59
N ARG A 4 -21.71 -10.78 -20.77
CA ARG A 4 -20.73 -11.13 -19.74
C ARG A 4 -20.98 -10.20 -18.57
N ASN A 5 -21.62 -10.70 -17.51
CA ASN A 5 -21.69 -10.00 -16.24
C ASN A 5 -20.27 -9.58 -15.85
N LYS A 6 -20.04 -8.27 -15.87
CA LYS A 6 -18.74 -7.66 -15.64
C LYS A 6 -18.44 -7.88 -14.15
N LEU A 7 -17.71 -8.94 -13.84
CA LEU A 7 -17.08 -9.24 -12.52
C LEU A 7 -16.19 -8.10 -11.99
N SER A 8 -16.21 -6.92 -12.61
CA SER A 8 -15.29 -5.81 -12.38
C SER A 8 -15.50 -5.09 -11.06
N HIS A 9 -16.71 -5.06 -10.49
CA HIS A 9 -16.94 -4.29 -9.25
C HIS A 9 -16.36 -4.99 -8.01
N ARG A 10 -16.37 -6.33 -7.98
CA ARG A 10 -15.86 -7.12 -6.84
C ARG A 10 -14.32 -7.20 -6.80
N LEU A 11 -13.67 -7.08 -7.96
CA LEU A 11 -12.21 -7.17 -8.11
C LEU A 11 -11.45 -5.90 -7.70
N VAL A 12 -12.04 -4.70 -7.73
CA VAL A 12 -11.28 -3.44 -7.52
C VAL A 12 -10.75 -3.38 -6.08
N SER A 13 -11.59 -3.56 -5.07
CA SER A 13 -11.19 -3.53 -3.66
C SER A 13 -10.24 -4.67 -3.29
N GLU A 14 -10.41 -5.86 -3.86
CA GLU A 14 -9.50 -6.99 -3.67
C GLU A 14 -8.12 -6.68 -4.24
N VAL A 15 -8.05 -6.19 -5.49
CA VAL A 15 -6.78 -5.81 -6.14
C VAL A 15 -6.11 -4.66 -5.39
N MET A 16 -6.86 -3.67 -4.91
CA MET A 16 -6.34 -2.62 -4.03
C MET A 16 -5.72 -3.19 -2.77
N THR A 17 -6.40 -4.14 -2.13
CA THR A 17 -5.92 -4.77 -0.90
C THR A 17 -4.63 -5.55 -1.15
N ILE A 18 -4.53 -6.29 -2.26
CA ILE A 18 -3.30 -6.99 -2.64
C ILE A 18 -2.15 -6.01 -2.89
N VAL A 19 -2.42 -4.86 -3.52
CA VAL A 19 -1.42 -3.81 -3.75
C VAL A 19 -0.96 -3.21 -2.41
N ILE A 20 -1.86 -2.87 -1.50
CA ILE A 20 -1.52 -2.29 -0.20
C ILE A 20 -0.71 -3.29 0.63
N THR A 21 -1.16 -4.54 0.69
CA THR A 21 -0.52 -5.59 1.49
C THR A 21 0.87 -5.94 0.98
N VAL A 22 1.16 -5.87 -0.33
CA VAL A 22 2.54 -6.09 -0.80
C VAL A 22 3.49 -5.03 -0.25
N HIS A 23 3.06 -3.77 -0.21
CA HIS A 23 3.88 -2.68 0.34
C HIS A 23 4.11 -2.83 1.84
N GLN A 24 3.14 -3.35 2.59
CA GLN A 24 3.26 -3.60 4.02
C GLN A 24 4.08 -4.87 4.34
N SER A 25 4.06 -5.86 3.45
CA SER A 25 4.71 -7.17 3.67
C SER A 25 6.24 -7.15 3.59
N GLY A 26 6.85 -6.09 3.03
CA GLY A 26 8.30 -6.00 2.83
C GLY A 26 8.84 -6.86 1.67
N TYR A 27 7.99 -7.52 0.88
CA TYR A 27 8.42 -8.26 -0.30
C TYR A 27 9.01 -7.33 -1.37
N ARG A 28 10.22 -7.65 -1.84
CA ARG A 28 10.90 -6.88 -2.89
C ARG A 28 10.23 -6.99 -4.27
N TYR A 29 9.67 -8.16 -4.58
CA TYR A 29 9.11 -8.47 -5.90
C TYR A 29 7.65 -8.90 -5.82
N PHE A 30 6.79 -8.16 -6.52
CA PHE A 30 5.35 -8.43 -6.57
C PHE A 30 5.03 -9.85 -7.06
N LYS A 31 5.77 -10.36 -8.07
CA LYS A 31 5.56 -11.70 -8.61
C LYS A 31 5.74 -12.78 -7.54
N THR A 32 6.77 -12.67 -6.72
CA THR A 32 7.04 -13.64 -5.64
C THR A 32 5.94 -13.59 -4.60
N TYR A 33 5.54 -12.38 -4.17
CA TYR A 33 4.44 -12.18 -3.24
C TYR A 33 3.12 -12.77 -3.77
N TYR A 34 2.75 -12.44 -5.01
CA TYR A 34 1.49 -12.90 -5.58
C TYR A 34 1.44 -14.43 -5.73
N ILE A 35 2.50 -15.04 -6.28
CA ILE A 35 2.48 -16.49 -6.55
C ILE A 35 2.68 -17.32 -5.28
N HIS A 36 3.64 -16.95 -4.43
CA HIS A 36 4.03 -17.80 -3.29
C HIS A 36 3.32 -17.46 -1.98
N PHE A 37 2.79 -16.24 -1.85
CA PHE A 37 2.06 -15.84 -0.65
C PHE A 37 0.56 -15.82 -0.90
N ILE A 38 0.09 -14.97 -1.83
CA ILE A 38 -1.34 -14.81 -2.11
C ILE A 38 -1.95 -16.12 -2.64
N CYS A 39 -1.40 -16.68 -3.73
CA CYS A 39 -1.95 -17.89 -4.35
C CYS A 39 -1.70 -19.18 -3.55
N SER A 40 -0.85 -19.15 -2.52
CA SER A 40 -0.57 -20.35 -1.71
C SER A 40 -1.27 -20.32 -0.35
N TYR A 41 -1.40 -19.15 0.28
CA TYR A 41 -1.90 -19.03 1.65
C TYR A 41 -3.20 -18.22 1.77
N LEU A 42 -3.49 -17.32 0.84
CA LEU A 42 -4.66 -16.43 0.90
C LEU A 42 -5.73 -16.76 -0.15
N THR A 43 -5.70 -17.96 -0.71
CA THR A 43 -6.68 -18.43 -1.70
C THR A 43 -8.11 -18.41 -1.19
N ASN A 44 -8.32 -18.64 0.11
CA ASN A 44 -9.64 -18.61 0.73
C ASN A 44 -10.17 -17.18 0.97
N GLU A 45 -9.27 -16.20 1.11
CA GLU A 45 -9.62 -14.79 1.31
C GLU A 45 -9.95 -14.09 -0.01
N PHE A 46 -9.39 -14.58 -1.12
CA PHE A 46 -9.60 -14.04 -2.46
C PHE A 46 -10.37 -15.03 -3.32
N SER A 47 -11.70 -14.87 -3.37
CA SER A 47 -12.63 -15.79 -4.03
C SER A 47 -12.36 -16.10 -5.51
N GLU A 48 -11.63 -15.24 -6.25
CA GLU A 48 -11.33 -15.46 -7.66
C GLU A 48 -9.94 -14.92 -8.05
N LEU A 49 -8.88 -15.62 -7.63
CA LEU A 49 -7.52 -15.25 -8.01
C LEU A 49 -7.33 -15.35 -9.53
N VAL A 50 -6.93 -14.24 -10.13
CA VAL A 50 -6.65 -14.15 -11.56
C VAL A 50 -5.21 -14.59 -11.87
N SER A 51 -4.91 -14.90 -13.12
CA SER A 51 -3.52 -15.14 -13.53
C SER A 51 -2.65 -13.91 -13.26
N TYR A 52 -1.36 -14.11 -12.97
CA TYR A 52 -0.41 -13.02 -12.71
C TYR A 52 -0.45 -11.91 -13.77
N THR A 53 -0.50 -12.27 -15.06
CA THR A 53 -0.57 -11.29 -16.16
C THR A 53 -1.87 -10.48 -16.14
N ARG A 54 -3.00 -11.10 -15.76
CA ARG A 54 -4.27 -10.40 -15.59
C ARG A 54 -4.24 -9.52 -14.34
N MET A 55 -3.61 -9.98 -13.26
CA MET A 55 -3.39 -9.19 -12.05
C MET A 55 -2.62 -7.89 -12.35
N LEU A 56 -1.53 -7.96 -13.12
CA LEU A 56 -0.77 -6.76 -13.52
C LEU A 56 -1.62 -5.74 -14.29
N LYS A 57 -2.48 -6.21 -15.21
CA LYS A 57 -3.40 -5.32 -15.94
C LYS A 57 -4.42 -4.66 -15.02
N LEU A 58 -4.93 -5.39 -14.03
CA LEU A 58 -5.86 -4.83 -13.04
C LEU A 58 -5.16 -3.83 -12.11
N MET A 59 -3.91 -4.10 -11.70
CA MET A 59 -3.11 -3.20 -10.87
C MET A 59 -2.94 -1.82 -11.50
N GLN A 60 -2.76 -1.74 -12.82
CA GLN A 60 -2.67 -0.46 -13.54
C GLN A 60 -3.96 0.36 -13.44
N GLY A 61 -5.12 -0.30 -13.35
CA GLY A 61 -6.42 0.35 -13.23
C GLY A 61 -6.82 0.79 -11.83
N VAL A 62 -6.14 0.31 -10.78
CA VAL A 62 -6.51 0.63 -9.38
C VAL A 62 -5.78 1.82 -8.79
N LEU A 63 -4.81 2.41 -9.50
CA LEU A 63 -4.07 3.57 -9.00
C LEU A 63 -4.99 4.77 -8.76
N ALA A 64 -5.82 5.13 -9.75
CA ALA A 64 -6.77 6.23 -9.62
C ALA A 64 -7.76 6.04 -8.46
N PRO A 65 -8.44 4.88 -8.32
CA PRO A 65 -9.33 4.68 -7.18
C PRO A 65 -8.57 4.55 -5.85
N LEU A 66 -7.30 4.10 -5.81
CA LEU A 66 -6.49 4.09 -4.58
C LEU A 66 -6.21 5.51 -4.09
N CYS A 67 -5.82 6.39 -5.02
CA CYS A 67 -5.62 7.80 -4.73
C CYS A 67 -6.92 8.45 -4.25
N SER A 68 -8.04 8.19 -4.93
CA SER A 68 -9.37 8.68 -4.52
C SER A 68 -9.79 8.18 -3.13
N TYR A 69 -9.58 6.89 -2.84
CA TYR A 69 -9.85 6.32 -1.52
C TYR A 69 -9.01 6.98 -0.43
N ARG A 70 -7.71 7.19 -0.70
CA ARG A 70 -6.79 7.84 0.24
C ARG A 70 -7.20 9.28 0.51
N THR A 71 -7.50 10.06 -0.52
CA THR A 71 -7.92 11.47 -0.35
C THR A 71 -9.26 11.57 0.35
N HIS A 72 -10.20 10.66 0.06
CA HIS A 72 -11.50 10.62 0.73
C HIS A 72 -11.38 10.25 2.21
N ARG A 73 -10.46 9.35 2.59
CA ARG A 73 -10.21 8.98 3.99
C ARG A 73 -9.26 9.93 4.73
N GLN A 74 -8.61 10.85 4.03
CA GLN A 74 -7.74 11.82 4.66
C GLN A 74 -8.57 12.78 5.51
N VAL A 75 -8.28 12.84 6.81
CA VAL A 75 -8.91 13.81 7.71
C VAL A 75 -8.56 15.21 7.23
N ARG A 76 -9.51 16.14 7.27
CA ARG A 76 -9.24 17.54 6.97
C ARG A 76 -8.09 18.01 7.87
N PRO A 77 -7.00 18.54 7.32
CA PRO A 77 -5.88 18.98 8.13
C PRO A 77 -6.33 20.14 9.03
N THR A 78 -6.36 19.93 10.33
CA THR A 78 -6.78 20.93 11.34
C THR A 78 -5.66 21.95 11.62
N GLY A 79 -4.83 22.28 10.63
CA GLY A 79 -3.63 23.12 10.79
C GLY A 79 -2.43 22.43 11.46
N ILE A 80 -2.63 21.26 12.08
CA ILE A 80 -1.58 20.44 12.68
C ILE A 80 -1.56 19.10 11.94
N ALA A 81 -0.45 18.80 11.27
CA ALA A 81 -0.21 17.49 10.65
C ALA A 81 0.84 16.75 11.47
N LEU A 82 0.44 15.70 12.18
CA LEU A 82 1.37 14.82 12.88
C LEU A 82 1.87 13.78 11.87
N VAL A 83 3.10 13.96 11.40
CA VAL A 83 3.82 12.89 10.72
C VAL A 83 4.46 12.05 11.82
N ASP A 84 3.99 10.80 11.99
CA ASP A 84 4.67 9.79 12.82
C ASP A 84 6.03 9.47 12.19
N SER A 85 6.98 10.36 12.43
CA SER A 85 8.38 10.14 12.13
C SER A 85 8.94 9.30 13.26
N SER A 86 9.39 8.08 12.92
CA SER A 86 10.25 7.31 13.83
C SER A 86 11.41 8.21 14.24
N LYS A 87 11.68 8.35 15.54
CA LYS A 87 12.80 9.16 16.04
C LYS A 87 14.07 8.73 15.31
N LEU A 88 14.59 9.60 14.45
CA LEU A 88 15.85 9.37 13.76
C LEU A 88 16.94 9.51 14.83
N GLN A 89 17.56 8.40 15.25
CA GLN A 89 18.72 8.46 16.14
C GLN A 89 19.92 8.99 15.35
N VAL A 90 19.97 10.32 15.15
CA VAL A 90 21.10 11.01 14.53
C VAL A 90 22.30 11.00 15.48
N CYS A 91 22.04 11.16 16.78
CA CYS A 91 23.03 11.05 17.84
C CYS A 91 22.40 10.59 19.15
N HIS A 92 23.23 10.13 20.09
CA HIS A 92 22.77 9.82 21.44
C HIS A 92 22.25 11.10 22.10
N ASN A 93 21.13 11.05 22.84
CA ASN A 93 20.45 12.24 23.38
C ASN A 93 21.38 13.16 24.18
N LEU A 94 22.34 12.58 24.91
CA LEU A 94 23.34 13.32 25.69
C LEU A 94 24.32 14.17 24.84
N ARG A 95 24.38 13.94 23.52
CA ARG A 95 25.28 14.63 22.58
C ARG A 95 24.58 15.68 21.72
N ILE A 96 23.25 15.84 21.82
CA ILE A 96 22.48 16.79 21.01
C ILE A 96 23.02 18.22 21.17
N LEU A 97 23.30 18.64 22.41
CA LEU A 97 23.82 19.98 22.73
C LEU A 97 25.22 20.26 22.17
N ARG A 98 25.96 19.22 21.77
CA ARG A 98 27.33 19.34 21.21
C ARG A 98 27.32 19.33 19.68
N HIS A 99 26.21 19.01 19.04
CA HIS A 99 26.14 18.82 17.61
C HIS A 99 25.84 20.15 16.91
N GLN A 100 26.76 20.61 16.05
CA GLN A 100 26.68 21.93 15.40
C GLN A 100 25.43 22.09 14.51
N VAL A 101 24.90 20.98 13.98
CA VAL A 101 23.72 20.98 13.09
C VAL A 101 22.44 21.42 13.81
N PHE A 102 22.33 21.20 15.12
CA PHE A 102 21.15 21.58 15.92
C PHE A 102 21.26 22.96 16.57
N LYS A 103 22.33 23.72 16.33
CA LYS A 103 22.49 25.09 16.88
C LYS A 103 21.74 26.16 16.08
N VAL A 104 21.34 25.85 14.85
CA VAL A 104 20.76 26.81 13.88
C VAL A 104 19.25 26.60 13.69
N TRP A 105 18.68 25.62 14.40
CA TRP A 105 17.23 25.40 14.50
C TRP A 105 16.73 25.93 15.85
#